data_AF-A0A7L3MQV1-F1
#
_entry.id   AF-A0A7L3MQV1-F1
#
_cell.length_a   1.000
_cell.length_b   1.000
_cell.length_c   1.000
_cell.angle_alpha   90.00
_cell.angle_beta   90.00
_cell.angle_gamma   90.00
#
_symmetry.space_group_name_H-M   'P 1'
#
loop_
_entity.id
_entity.type
_entity.pdbx_description
1 polymer ?
#
loop_
_entity_poly.entity_id
_entity_poly.type
_entity_poly.pdbx_seq_one_letter_code
_entity_poly.pdbx_strand_id
1 'polypeptide(L)'
;QVRNGHIKRITDNDIQSLVLEIEGTNVSTTYITCPADPKKTLGIKLPFLVMIIKNLKKYFTFEVQVLDDKNVRRRFRASNYQSTTRVKPFICTMPMRLDDGWNQIQFNLSDFTRRAYGTNYIETLRVQV
;
A
#
# COMPACT_ATOMS: atom_id res chain seq x y z
N GLN A 1 -10.19 10.01 -0.99
CA GLN A 1 -10.40 11.18 -1.87
C GLN A 1 -10.58 10.67 -3.30
N VAL A 2 -11.44 11.30 -4.09
CA VAL A 2 -11.64 10.95 -5.51
C VAL A 2 -11.56 12.22 -6.33
N ARG A 3 -10.74 12.22 -7.38
CA ARG A 3 -10.68 13.31 -8.36
C ARG A 3 -10.45 12.71 -9.73
N ASN A 4 -11.34 12.98 -10.67
CA ASN A 4 -11.30 12.42 -12.03
C ASN A 4 -11.19 10.89 -12.03
N GLY A 5 -12.06 10.24 -11.26
CA GLY A 5 -12.12 8.80 -11.03
C GLY A 5 -13.40 8.40 -10.29
N HIS A 6 -13.49 7.14 -9.88
CA HIS A 6 -14.62 6.61 -9.11
C HIS A 6 -14.19 5.55 -8.11
N ILE A 7 -15.03 5.35 -7.09
CA ILE A 7 -14.96 4.22 -6.16
C ILE A 7 -16.31 3.54 -6.21
N LYS A 8 -16.36 2.27 -6.62
CA LYS A 8 -17.60 1.51 -6.78
C LYS A 8 -17.44 0.10 -6.23
N ARG A 9 -18.55 -0.48 -5.79
CA ARG A 9 -18.63 -1.92 -5.50
C ARG A 9 -19.20 -2.60 -6.73
N ILE A 10 -18.49 -3.58 -7.27
CA ILE A 10 -18.89 -4.33 -8.46
C ILE A 10 -18.79 -5.83 -8.19
N THR A 11 -19.55 -6.65 -8.90
CA THR A 11 -19.36 -8.11 -8.89
C THR A 11 -18.27 -8.46 -9.90
N ASP A 12 -17.17 -9.04 -9.43
CA ASP A 12 -16.10 -9.51 -10.31
C ASP A 12 -16.46 -10.83 -10.98
N ASN A 13 -16.22 -10.94 -12.28
CA ASN A 13 -16.62 -12.12 -13.06
C ASN A 13 -15.77 -13.37 -12.74
N ASP A 14 -14.51 -13.22 -12.32
CA ASP A 14 -13.60 -14.35 -12.13
C ASP A 14 -13.85 -15.03 -10.79
N ILE A 15 -14.06 -14.24 -9.73
CA ILE A 15 -14.31 -14.75 -8.37
C ILE A 15 -15.80 -14.77 -7.99
N GLN A 16 -16.69 -14.26 -8.85
CA GLN A 16 -18.13 -14.18 -8.62
C GLN A 16 -18.52 -13.53 -7.28
N SER A 17 -17.76 -12.52 -6.86
CA SER A 17 -17.93 -11.87 -5.56
C SER A 17 -17.83 -10.35 -5.67
N LEU A 18 -18.31 -9.66 -4.64
CA LEU A 18 -18.27 -8.20 -4.56
C LEU A 18 -16.86 -7.70 -4.25
N VAL A 19 -16.37 -6.79 -5.08
CA VAL A 19 -15.05 -6.17 -4.94
C VAL A 19 -15.18 -4.66 -4.93
N LEU A 20 -14.25 -3.99 -4.27
CA LEU A 20 -14.15 -2.54 -4.28
C LEU A 20 -13.21 -2.13 -5.41
N GLU A 21 -13.76 -1.54 -6.46
CA GLU A 21 -13.00 -0.93 -7.55
C GLU A 21 -12.71 0.53 -7.22
N ILE A 22 -11.42 0.89 -7.29
CA ILE A 22 -10.94 2.26 -7.16
C ILE A 22 -10.16 2.57 -8.43
N GLU A 23 -10.69 3.48 -9.24
CA GLU A 23 -10.08 3.85 -10.51
C GLU A 23 -10.02 5.36 -10.65
N GLY A 24 -8.91 5.87 -11.21
CA GLY A 24 -8.78 7.27 -11.54
C GLY A 24 -7.75 7.49 -12.63
N THR A 25 -7.86 8.64 -13.29
CA THR A 25 -6.89 9.08 -14.31
C THR A 25 -5.50 9.33 -13.72
N ASN A 26 -5.42 9.73 -12.45
CA ASN A 26 -4.17 9.93 -11.73
C ASN A 26 -4.16 9.17 -10.38
N VAL A 27 -3.20 8.25 -10.25
CA VAL A 27 -2.98 7.42 -9.06
C VAL A 27 -2.73 8.23 -7.78
N SER A 28 -2.27 9.49 -7.89
CA SER A 28 -2.03 10.31 -6.71
C SER A 28 -3.28 11.03 -6.19
N THR A 29 -4.36 11.09 -6.98
CA THR A 29 -5.54 11.91 -6.65
C THR A 29 -6.79 11.11 -6.28
N THR A 30 -6.79 9.81 -6.55
CA THR A 30 -7.88 8.91 -6.19
C THR A 30 -7.31 7.79 -5.32
N TYR A 31 -7.64 7.81 -4.04
CA TYR A 31 -7.13 6.86 -3.04
C TYR A 31 -8.07 6.79 -1.84
N ILE A 32 -7.99 5.68 -1.10
CA ILE A 32 -8.56 5.53 0.24
C ILE A 32 -7.44 5.50 1.26
N THR A 33 -7.70 6.01 2.46
CA THR A 33 -6.74 5.97 3.57
C THR A 33 -7.39 5.41 4.81
N CYS A 34 -6.61 4.66 5.58
CA CYS A 34 -7.00 4.15 6.87
C CYS A 34 -5.92 4.54 7.89
N PRO A 35 -6.25 5.32 8.94
CA PRO A 35 -7.59 5.79 9.32
C PRO A 35 -8.04 7.04 8.52
N ALA A 36 -9.35 7.29 8.45
CA ALA A 36 -9.90 8.46 7.74
C ALA A 36 -9.43 9.79 8.34
N ASP A 37 -9.28 9.85 9.67
CA ASP A 37 -8.77 11.02 10.38
C ASP A 37 -7.23 11.08 10.27
N PRO A 38 -6.62 12.18 9.78
CA PRO A 38 -5.17 12.34 9.70
C PRO A 38 -4.47 12.34 11.06
N LYS A 39 -5.18 12.68 12.15
CA LYS A 39 -4.61 12.74 13.51
C LYS A 39 -4.61 11.38 14.22
N LYS A 40 -5.37 10.41 13.71
CA LYS A 40 -5.43 9.06 14.27
C LYS A 40 -4.41 8.13 13.61
N THR A 41 -4.08 7.06 14.33
CA THR A 41 -3.21 5.97 13.87
C THR A 41 -3.94 4.62 14.02
N LEU A 42 -3.53 3.62 13.23
CA LEU A 42 -4.07 2.26 13.29
C LEU A 42 -3.58 1.48 14.51
N GLY A 43 -2.28 1.54 14.82
CA GLY A 43 -1.69 0.82 15.95
C GLY A 43 -1.60 -0.71 15.76
N ILE A 44 -1.51 -1.18 14.50
CA ILE A 44 -1.47 -2.62 14.19
C ILE A 44 -0.04 -3.13 14.33
N LYS A 45 0.19 -4.14 15.17
CA LYS A 45 1.53 -4.71 15.45
C LYS A 45 1.86 -5.97 14.64
N LEU A 46 0.92 -6.45 13.83
CA LEU A 46 1.16 -7.61 12.96
C LEU A 46 2.21 -7.25 11.89
N PRO A 47 3.22 -8.12 11.65
CA PRO A 47 4.34 -7.79 10.76
C PRO A 47 4.04 -8.01 9.27
N PHE A 48 3.03 -8.83 8.95
CA PHE A 48 2.65 -9.16 7.58
C PHE A 48 1.38 -8.39 7.19
N LEU A 49 1.50 -7.57 6.16
CA LEU A 49 0.36 -6.97 5.46
C LEU A 49 0.07 -7.83 4.23
N VAL A 50 -1.15 -8.36 4.14
CA VAL A 50 -1.60 -9.11 2.96
C VAL A 50 -2.68 -8.29 2.26
N MET A 51 -2.55 -8.13 0.95
CA MET A 51 -3.59 -7.53 0.12
C MET A 51 -3.90 -8.45 -1.06
N ILE A 52 -5.18 -8.54 -1.39
CA ILE A 52 -5.68 -9.27 -2.54
C ILE A 52 -6.16 -8.23 -3.54
N ILE A 53 -5.51 -8.16 -4.70
CA ILE A 53 -5.74 -7.12 -5.71
C ILE A 53 -5.82 -7.74 -7.10
N LYS A 54 -6.64 -7.18 -7.97
CA LYS A 54 -6.70 -7.56 -9.38
C LYS A 54 -5.84 -6.63 -10.22
N ASN A 55 -4.94 -7.20 -11.02
CA ASN A 55 -4.11 -6.45 -11.95
C ASN A 55 -4.93 -6.04 -13.19
N LEU A 56 -5.29 -4.76 -13.27
CA LEU A 56 -6.00 -4.18 -14.40
C LEU A 56 -5.07 -3.70 -15.54
N LYS A 57 -3.78 -4.03 -15.48
CA LYS A 57 -2.73 -3.55 -16.42
C LYS A 57 -2.63 -2.02 -16.48
N LYS A 58 -3.01 -1.34 -15.39
CA LYS A 58 -2.93 0.12 -15.19
C LYS A 58 -1.95 0.45 -14.07
N TYR A 59 -1.55 1.71 -13.97
CA TYR A 59 -0.69 2.15 -12.88
C TYR A 59 -1.36 1.99 -11.52
N PHE A 60 -0.63 1.41 -10.59
CA PHE A 60 -1.08 1.14 -9.23
C PHE A 60 0.06 1.40 -8.25
N THR A 61 -0.30 1.96 -7.09
CA THR A 61 0.62 2.19 -5.99
C THR A 61 -0.15 2.05 -4.68
N PHE A 62 0.53 1.60 -3.64
CA PHE A 62 0.02 1.73 -2.28
C PHE A 62 1.14 2.20 -1.36
N GLU A 63 0.75 2.70 -0.20
CA GLU A 63 1.64 3.27 0.79
C GLU A 63 1.28 2.79 2.19
N VAL A 64 2.31 2.43 2.95
CA VAL A 64 2.21 2.02 4.35
C VAL A 64 3.13 2.89 5.18
N GLN A 65 2.60 3.53 6.21
CA GLN A 65 3.37 4.24 7.21
C GLN A 65 3.57 3.35 8.43
N VAL A 66 4.81 3.19 8.85
CA VAL A 66 5.20 2.39 10.01
C VAL A 66 5.95 3.24 11.03
N LEU A 67 5.93 2.79 12.28
CA LEU A 67 6.77 3.29 13.36
C LEU A 67 7.92 2.31 13.60
N ASP A 68 9.14 2.84 13.68
CA ASP A 68 10.31 2.06 14.07
C ASP A 68 10.66 2.19 15.57
N ASP A 69 11.58 1.35 16.04
CA ASP A 69 12.07 1.34 17.44
C ASP A 69 12.86 2.59 17.85
N LYS A 70 13.22 3.46 16.90
CA LYS A 70 13.79 4.79 17.14
C LYS A 70 12.72 5.87 17.19
N ASN A 71 11.45 5.48 17.25
CA ASN A 71 10.29 6.37 17.25
C ASN A 71 10.23 7.26 15.99
N VAL A 72 10.78 6.79 14.87
CA VAL A 72 10.76 7.48 13.57
C VAL A 72 9.67 6.88 12.70
N ARG A 73 8.88 7.76 12.08
CA ARG A 73 7.84 7.37 11.12
C ARG A 73 8.46 7.15 9.75
N ARG A 74 8.41 5.92 9.24
CA ARG A 74 8.89 5.55 7.90
C ARG A 74 7.72 5.25 6.99
N ARG A 75 7.92 5.44 5.70
CA ARG A 75 6.90 5.23 4.68
C ARG A 75 7.41 4.25 3.63
N PHE A 76 6.68 3.19 3.38
CA PHE A 76 6.94 2.25 2.32
C PHE A 76 5.93 2.47 1.22
N ARG A 77 6.40 2.77 0.01
CA ARG A 77 5.56 2.91 -1.17
C ARG A 77 5.96 1.85 -2.18
N ALA A 78 5.02 1.00 -2.55
CA ALA A 78 5.24 0.03 -3.62
C ALA A 78 4.38 0.42 -4.81
N SER A 79 4.98 0.41 -6.01
CA SER A 79 4.29 0.77 -7.24
C SER A 79 4.74 -0.07 -8.42
N ASN A 80 3.86 -0.24 -9.40
CA ASN A 80 4.12 -1.04 -10.60
C ASN A 80 4.78 -0.26 -11.75
N TYR A 81 4.98 1.05 -11.59
CA TYR A 81 5.67 1.92 -12.55
C TYR A 81 7.09 2.29 -12.11
N GLN A 82 7.49 1.90 -10.91
CA GLN A 82 8.85 2.08 -10.41
C GLN A 82 9.70 0.87 -10.83
N SER A 83 10.92 1.10 -11.33
CA SER A 83 11.84 0.01 -11.72
C SER A 83 12.90 -0.31 -10.67
N THR A 84 13.26 0.66 -9.83
CA THR A 84 14.37 0.55 -8.87
C THR A 84 13.93 0.88 -7.45
N THR A 85 14.40 0.11 -6.48
CA THR A 85 14.25 0.45 -5.06
C THR A 85 15.08 1.68 -4.73
N ARG A 86 14.48 2.66 -4.03
CA ARG A 86 15.18 3.85 -3.53
C ARG A 86 14.86 4.05 -2.07
N VAL A 87 15.90 4.11 -1.24
CA VAL A 87 15.79 4.35 0.19
C VAL A 87 16.18 5.79 0.48
N LYS A 88 15.24 6.57 1.00
CA LYS A 88 15.46 7.91 1.55
C LYS A 88 15.14 7.85 3.05
N PRO A 89 15.59 8.83 3.87
CA PRO A 89 15.38 8.79 5.31
C PRO A 89 13.92 8.52 5.72
N PHE A 90 12.92 9.15 5.10
CA PHE A 90 11.53 8.97 5.54
C PHE A 90 10.69 8.11 4.60
N ILE A 91 11.22 7.72 3.44
CA ILE A 91 10.47 6.99 2.41
C ILE A 91 11.34 5.98 1.69
N CYS A 92 10.85 4.75 1.59
CA CYS A 92 11.40 3.71 0.73
C CYS A 92 10.40 3.45 -0.40
N THR A 93 10.81 3.69 -1.65
CA THR A 93 10.01 3.39 -2.83
C THR A 93 10.50 2.08 -3.44
N MET A 94 9.62 1.12 -3.65
CA MET A 94 9.95 -0.22 -4.14
C MET A 94 9.16 -0.54 -5.41
N PRO A 95 9.79 -1.22 -6.38
CA PRO A 95 9.09 -1.75 -7.54
C PRO A 95 8.19 -2.92 -7.11
N MET A 96 7.06 -3.08 -7.78
CA MET A 96 6.19 -4.24 -7.65
C MET A 96 5.85 -4.79 -9.03
N ARG A 97 5.89 -6.12 -9.14
CA ARG A 97 5.36 -6.83 -10.31
C ARG A 97 4.09 -7.54 -9.89
N LEU A 98 3.08 -7.48 -10.75
CA LEU A 98 1.81 -8.15 -10.58
C LEU A 98 1.61 -9.06 -11.78
N ASP A 99 1.17 -10.29 -11.52
CA ASP A 99 0.77 -11.21 -12.56
C ASP A 99 -0.59 -10.80 -13.13
N ASP A 100 -0.99 -11.40 -14.24
CA ASP A 100 -2.30 -11.13 -14.83
C ASP A 100 -3.43 -11.68 -13.94
N GLY A 101 -4.50 -10.88 -13.76
CA GLY A 101 -5.65 -11.27 -12.95
C GLY A 101 -5.47 -11.04 -11.44
N TRP A 102 -5.97 -11.95 -10.62
CA TRP A 102 -5.99 -11.82 -9.16
C TRP A 102 -4.65 -12.19 -8.53
N ASN A 103 -4.14 -11.30 -7.68
CA ASN A 103 -2.85 -11.41 -7.02
C ASN A 103 -3.02 -11.29 -5.51
N GLN A 104 -2.34 -12.15 -4.75
CA GLN A 104 -2.18 -11.99 -3.30
C GLN A 104 -0.77 -11.48 -3.00
N ILE A 105 -0.65 -10.20 -2.69
CA ILE A 105 0.62 -9.59 -2.31
C ILE A 105 0.80 -9.67 -0.80
N GLN A 106 1.98 -10.11 -0.37
CA GLN A 106 2.37 -10.19 1.03
C GLN A 106 3.56 -9.27 1.29
N PHE A 107 3.41 -8.43 2.31
CA PHE A 107 4.37 -7.41 2.67
C PHE A 107 4.88 -7.67 4.08
N ASN A 108 6.13 -8.10 4.19
CA ASN A 108 6.80 -8.25 5.47
C ASN A 108 7.37 -6.90 5.93
N LEU A 109 6.56 -6.13 6.65
CA LEU A 109 6.91 -4.79 7.13
C LEU A 109 8.10 -4.83 8.10
N SER A 110 8.21 -5.89 8.89
CA SER A 110 9.34 -6.09 9.81
C SER A 110 10.66 -6.22 9.07
N ASP A 111 10.72 -7.13 8.09
CA ASP A 111 11.94 -7.37 7.34
C ASP A 111 12.29 -6.19 6.41
N PHE A 112 11.29 -5.48 5.85
CA PHE A 112 11.55 -4.25 5.10
C PHE A 112 12.10 -3.12 5.97
N THR A 113 11.59 -2.95 7.19
CA THR A 113 12.10 -1.93 8.13
C THR A 113 13.55 -2.22 8.49
N ARG A 114 13.86 -3.49 8.80
CA ARG A 114 15.23 -3.93 9.11
C ARG A 114 16.18 -3.75 7.93
N ARG A 115 15.79 -4.15 6.72
CA ARG A 115 16.65 -4.05 5.52
C ARG A 115 16.86 -2.62 5.04
N ALA A 116 15.84 -1.77 5.11
CA ALA A 116 15.92 -0.40 4.61
C ALA A 116 16.60 0.56 5.59
N TYR A 117 16.39 0.38 6.90
CA TYR A 117 16.80 1.36 7.91
C TYR A 117 17.64 0.79 9.05
N GLY A 118 17.83 -0.53 9.12
CA GLY A 118 18.53 -1.17 10.25
C GLY A 118 17.79 -1.03 11.58
N THR A 119 16.48 -0.80 11.56
CA THR A 119 15.62 -0.62 12.73
C THR A 119 14.53 -1.70 12.78
N ASN A 120 13.92 -1.88 13.96
CA ASN A 120 12.86 -2.85 14.13
C ASN A 120 11.48 -2.22 13.91
N TYR A 121 10.57 -3.00 13.33
CA TYR A 121 9.17 -2.61 13.19
C TYR A 121 8.44 -2.68 14.53
N ILE A 122 7.72 -1.63 14.88
CA ILE A 122 6.87 -1.57 16.07
C ILE A 122 5.40 -1.73 15.68
N GLU A 123 4.91 -0.86 14.79
CA GLU A 123 3.51 -0.87 14.37
C GLU A 123 3.28 -0.16 13.04
N THR A 124 2.15 -0.47 12.42
CA THR A 124 1.59 0.23 11.27
C THR A 124 0.69 1.36 11.75
N LEU A 125 0.98 2.57 11.26
CA LEU A 125 0.27 3.79 11.60
C LEU A 125 -0.86 4.09 10.61
N ARG A 126 -0.60 3.88 9.31
CA ARG A 126 -1.51 4.27 8.23
C ARG A 126 -1.29 3.42 7.00
N VAL A 127 -2.37 3.11 6.30
CA VAL A 127 -2.34 2.52 4.96
C VAL A 127 -3.10 3.43 4.01
N GLN A 128 -2.58 3.57 2.79
CA GLN A 128 -3.21 4.29 1.70
C GLN A 128 -3.09 3.47 0.43
N VAL A 129 -4.22 3.32 -0.28
CA VAL A 129 -4.33 2.59 -1.55
C VAL A 129 -5.01 3.50 -2.56
#